data_AF-A0A1H8SYD8-F1
#
_entry.id   AF-A0A1H8SYD8-F1
#
_cell.length_a   1.000
_cell.length_b   1.000
_cell.length_c   1.000
_cell.angle_alpha   90.00
_cell.angle_beta   90.00
_cell.angle_gamma   90.00
#
_symmetry.space_group_name_H-M   'P 1'
#
loop_
_entity.id
_entity.type
_entity.pdbx_description
1 polymer ?
#
loop_
_entity_poly.entity_id
_entity_poly.type
_entity_poly.pdbx_seq_one_letter_code
_entity_poly.pdbx_strand_id
1 'polypeptide(L)'
;MAAELAEERETLDYLAEQFGTRRIDRRQWEMARVPVESRVHNIERRLAQITRTDALTGLGNGDSLRRNWSDLNLDRQAAILRTLVASITIAPGTRGAQALDPDRVQVSWRL
;
A
#
# COMPACT_ATOMS: atom_id res chain seq x y z
N MET A 1 -11.96 -7.97 -8.04
CA MET A 1 -10.85 -7.11 -7.55
C MET A 1 -9.66 -7.92 -7.02
N ALA A 2 -9.78 -8.73 -5.97
CA ALA A 2 -8.66 -9.59 -5.55
C ALA A 2 -8.30 -10.66 -6.61
N ALA A 3 -9.30 -11.25 -7.26
CA ALA A 3 -9.13 -12.17 -8.38
C ALA A 3 -8.48 -11.47 -9.60
N GLU A 4 -8.98 -10.29 -9.99
CA GLU A 4 -8.39 -9.48 -11.07
C GLU A 4 -6.90 -9.15 -10.83
N LEU A 5 -6.49 -8.88 -9.59
CA LEU A 5 -5.09 -8.60 -9.27
C LEU A 5 -4.22 -9.87 -9.37
N ALA A 6 -4.78 -11.04 -9.08
CA ALA A 6 -4.10 -12.33 -9.26
C ALA A 6 -3.93 -12.66 -10.76
N GLU A 7 -4.96 -12.43 -11.57
CA GLU A 7 -4.92 -12.63 -13.03
C GLU A 7 -3.86 -11.73 -13.69
N GLU A 8 -3.73 -10.48 -13.27
CA GLU A 8 -2.71 -9.58 -13.83
C GLU A 8 -1.28 -9.94 -13.36
N ARG A 9 -1.13 -10.55 -12.17
CA ARG A 9 0.16 -11.11 -11.74
C ARG A 9 0.53 -12.34 -12.57
N GLU A 10 -0.42 -13.23 -12.82
CA GLU A 10 -0.23 -14.38 -13.69
C GLU A 10 0.17 -13.95 -15.11
N THR A 11 -0.41 -12.86 -15.61
CA THR A 11 -0.03 -12.27 -16.90
C THR A 11 1.42 -11.77 -16.90
N LEU A 12 1.88 -11.13 -15.81
CA LEU A 12 3.29 -10.72 -15.67
C LEU A 12 4.26 -11.90 -15.60
N ASP A 13 3.88 -12.95 -14.88
CA ASP A 13 4.68 -14.19 -14.75
C ASP A 13 4.80 -14.88 -16.11
N TYR A 14 3.70 -14.99 -16.85
CA TYR A 14 3.70 -15.50 -18.23
C TYR A 14 4.62 -14.69 -19.14
N LEU A 15 4.52 -13.35 -19.12
CA LEU A 15 5.39 -12.50 -19.92
C LEU A 15 6.87 -12.67 -19.52
N ALA A 16 7.17 -12.92 -18.23
CA ALA A 16 8.54 -13.06 -17.73
C ALA A 16 9.16 -14.37 -18.24
N GLU A 17 8.36 -15.44 -18.32
CA GLU A 17 8.74 -16.70 -18.96
C GLU A 17 9.03 -16.52 -20.46
N GLN A 18 8.19 -15.76 -21.18
CA GLN A 18 8.40 -15.48 -22.61
C GLN A 18 9.70 -14.69 -22.85
N PHE A 19 10.03 -13.76 -21.96
CA PHE A 19 11.29 -13.01 -22.02
C PHE A 19 12.50 -13.90 -21.68
N GLY A 20 12.39 -14.74 -20.64
CA GLY A 20 13.43 -15.68 -20.24
C GLY A 20 13.77 -16.71 -21.31
N THR A 21 12.76 -17.14 -22.08
CA THR A 21 12.91 -18.04 -23.24
C THR A 21 13.31 -17.33 -24.54
N ARG A 22 13.56 -16.01 -24.50
CA ARG A 22 13.90 -15.16 -25.65
C ARG A 22 12.87 -15.18 -26.78
N ARG A 23 11.61 -15.49 -26.46
CA ARG A 23 10.50 -15.38 -27.42
C ARG A 23 10.08 -13.94 -27.68
N ILE A 24 10.33 -13.07 -26.70
CA ILE A 24 10.15 -11.62 -26.82
C ILE A 24 11.43 -10.90 -26.47
N ASP A 25 11.69 -9.78 -27.14
CA ASP A 25 12.79 -8.89 -26.83
C ASP A 25 12.42 -7.90 -25.70
N ARG A 26 13.42 -7.13 -25.25
CA ARG A 26 13.24 -6.14 -24.17
C ARG A 26 12.17 -5.09 -24.50
N ARG A 27 12.09 -4.63 -25.76
CA ARG A 27 11.14 -3.60 -26.19
C ARG A 27 9.73 -4.16 -26.17
N GLN A 28 9.55 -5.39 -26.64
CA GLN A 28 8.27 -6.10 -26.59
C GLN A 28 7.82 -6.38 -25.15
N TRP A 29 8.74 -6.77 -24.28
CA TRP A 29 8.49 -6.92 -22.84
C TRP A 29 8.02 -5.60 -22.22
N GLU A 30 8.74 -4.49 -22.43
CA GLU A 30 8.35 -3.18 -21.89
C GLU A 30 6.98 -2.74 -22.43
N MET A 31 6.71 -2.90 -23.73
CA MET A 31 5.42 -2.58 -24.34
C MET A 31 4.26 -3.42 -23.77
N ALA A 32 4.48 -4.70 -23.48
CA ALA A 32 3.48 -5.59 -22.90
C ALA A 32 3.27 -5.34 -21.40
N ARG A 33 4.33 -4.98 -20.66
CA ARG A 33 4.30 -4.78 -19.21
C ARG A 33 3.58 -3.52 -18.78
N VAL A 34 3.82 -2.39 -19.47
CA VAL A 34 3.25 -1.07 -19.14
C VAL A 34 1.72 -1.09 -18.98
N PRO A 35 0.91 -1.65 -19.90
CA PRO A 35 -0.54 -1.68 -19.72
C PRO A 35 -0.98 -2.56 -18.54
N VAL A 36 -0.28 -3.66 -18.25
CA VAL A 36 -0.60 -4.56 -17.12
C VAL A 36 -0.30 -3.86 -15.79
N GLU A 37 0.87 -3.23 -15.65
CA GLU A 37 1.21 -2.44 -14.46
C GLU A 37 0.23 -1.29 -14.21
N SER A 38 -0.20 -0.62 -15.28
CA SER A 38 -1.21 0.44 -15.18
C SER A 38 -2.56 -0.09 -14.65
N ARG A 39 -2.99 -1.28 -15.07
CA ARG A 39 -4.22 -1.91 -14.56
C ARG A 39 -4.07 -2.33 -13.10
N VAL A 40 -2.96 -2.96 -12.74
CA VAL A 40 -2.66 -3.32 -11.33
C VAL A 40 -2.74 -2.08 -10.45
N HIS A 41 -2.07 -0.99 -10.84
CA HIS A 41 -2.10 0.25 -10.08
C HIS A 41 -3.52 0.84 -9.95
N ASN A 42 -4.35 0.75 -11.01
CA ASN A 42 -5.73 1.18 -10.95
C ASN A 42 -6.59 0.33 -10.01
N ILE A 43 -6.42 -1.00 -10.03
CA ILE A 43 -7.14 -1.92 -9.14
C ILE A 43 -6.74 -1.67 -7.69
N GLU A 44 -5.43 -1.49 -7.42
CA GLU A 44 -4.92 -1.15 -6.09
C GLU A 44 -5.49 0.18 -5.57
N ARG A 45 -5.54 1.22 -6.43
CA ARG A 45 -6.15 2.51 -6.05
C ARG A 45 -7.63 2.38 -5.71
N ARG A 46 -8.39 1.62 -6.50
CA ARG A 46 -9.82 1.37 -6.24
C ARG A 46 -10.03 0.60 -4.94
N LEU A 47 -9.22 -0.43 -4.70
CA LEU A 47 -9.27 -1.21 -3.47
C LEU A 47 -8.98 -0.30 -2.27
N ALA A 48 -7.91 0.50 -2.33
CA ALA A 48 -7.56 1.45 -1.28
C ALA A 48 -8.67 2.48 -1.00
N GLN A 49 -9.36 2.95 -2.05
CA GLN A 49 -10.48 3.88 -1.90
C GLN A 49 -11.67 3.24 -1.19
N ILE A 50 -12.06 2.03 -1.59
CA ILE A 50 -13.17 1.27 -0.99
C ILE A 50 -12.85 0.95 0.48
N THR A 51 -11.66 0.45 0.77
CA THR A 51 -11.21 0.15 2.13
C THR A 51 -11.17 1.42 2.99
N ARG A 52 -10.74 2.56 2.43
CA ARG A 52 -10.73 3.85 3.15
C ARG A 52 -12.14 4.32 3.48
N THR A 53 -13.08 4.24 2.54
CA THR A 53 -14.48 4.61 2.76
C THR A 53 -15.11 3.73 3.84
N ASP A 54 -14.91 2.42 3.80
CA ASP A 54 -15.45 1.49 4.79
C ASP A 54 -14.85 1.72 6.19
N ALA A 55 -13.54 1.92 6.27
CA ALA A 55 -12.85 2.19 7.55
C ALA A 55 -13.27 3.51 8.21
N LEU A 56 -13.62 4.53 7.42
CA LEU A 56 -14.08 5.84 7.89
C LEU A 56 -15.56 5.86 8.27
N THR A 57 -16.34 4.87 7.81
CA THR A 57 -17.77 4.80 8.12
C THR A 57 -17.98 4.34 9.56
N GLY A 58 -18.64 5.16 10.38
CA GLY A 58 -18.94 4.84 11.79
C GLY A 58 -17.90 5.34 12.81
N LEU A 59 -16.89 6.09 12.38
CA LEU A 59 -16.03 6.84 13.31
C LEU A 59 -16.84 8.02 13.82
N GLY A 60 -17.43 7.88 15.01
CA GLY A 60 -18.07 8.99 15.72
C GLY A 60 -17.05 10.07 16.13
N ASN A 61 -17.38 10.82 17.17
CA ASN A 61 -16.53 11.90 17.70
C ASN A 61 -15.16 11.36 18.16
N GLY A 62 -14.13 12.22 18.19
CA GLY A 62 -12.75 11.84 18.55
C GLY A 62 -12.61 11.08 19.88
N ASP A 63 -13.47 11.34 20.87
CA ASP A 63 -13.49 10.63 22.15
C ASP A 63 -14.04 9.20 22.05
N SER A 64 -15.01 8.97 21.17
CA SER A 64 -15.54 7.63 20.91
C SER A 64 -14.51 6.79 20.15
N LEU A 65 -13.77 7.42 19.23
CA LEU A 65 -12.66 6.76 18.54
C LEU A 65 -11.54 6.36 19.50
N ARG A 66 -11.12 7.27 20.40
CA ARG A 66 -10.05 7.01 21.35
C ARG A 66 -10.40 5.86 22.32
N ARG A 67 -11.66 5.75 22.74
CA ARG A 67 -12.13 4.66 23.61
C ARG A 67 -12.13 3.30 22.92
N ASN A 68 -12.55 3.25 21.66
CA ASN A 68 -12.67 1.99 20.92
C ASN A 68 -11.40 1.63 20.15
N TRP A 69 -10.34 2.44 20.22
CA TRP A 69 -9.13 2.28 19.40
C TRP A 69 -8.49 0.89 19.56
N SER A 70 -8.36 0.42 20.80
CA SER A 70 -7.80 -0.90 21.13
C SER A 70 -8.62 -2.06 20.58
N ASP A 71 -9.93 -1.86 20.38
CA ASP A 71 -10.86 -2.89 19.92
C ASP A 71 -10.96 -2.93 18.39
N LEU A 72 -10.40 -1.92 17.70
CA LEU A 72 -10.30 -1.92 16.24
C LEU A 72 -9.23 -2.92 15.78
N ASN A 73 -9.52 -3.66 14.71
CA ASN A 73 -8.50 -4.46 14.05
C ASN A 73 -7.40 -3.58 13.43
N LEU A 74 -6.22 -4.16 13.22
CA LEU A 74 -5.04 -3.45 12.71
C LEU A 74 -5.30 -2.81 11.34
N ASP A 75 -6.05 -3.47 10.47
CA ASP A 75 -6.43 -2.92 9.16
C ASP A 75 -7.20 -1.60 9.29
N ARG A 76 -8.14 -1.53 10.24
CA ARG A 76 -8.94 -0.32 10.48
C ARG A 76 -8.12 0.78 11.16
N GLN A 77 -7.28 0.44 12.14
CA GLN A 77 -6.32 1.39 12.73
C GLN A 77 -5.39 1.98 11.66
N ALA A 78 -4.84 1.13 10.77
CA ALA A 78 -3.97 1.54 9.68
C ALA A 78 -4.69 2.40 8.65
N ALA A 79 -5.95 2.08 8.32
CA ALA A 79 -6.76 2.88 7.41
C ALA A 79 -7.04 4.28 7.97
N ILE A 80 -7.35 4.39 9.27
CA ILE A 80 -7.51 5.68 9.96
C ILE A 80 -6.21 6.46 9.94
N LEU A 81 -5.07 5.86 10.29
CA LEU A 81 -3.76 6.52 10.22
C LEU A 81 -3.42 6.98 8.81
N ARG A 82 -3.70 6.16 7.77
CA ARG A 82 -3.52 6.53 6.37
C ARG A 82 -4.36 7.72 5.94
N THR A 83 -5.43 8.05 6.66
CA THR A 83 -6.24 9.25 6.37
C THR A 83 -5.60 10.49 6.98
N LEU A 84 -5.20 10.42 8.24
CA LEU A 84 -4.68 11.54 9.03
C LEU A 84 -3.21 11.88 8.73
N VAL A 85 -2.40 10.87 8.42
CA VAL A 85 -0.95 11.01 8.21
C VAL A 85 -0.64 11.28 6.74
N ALA A 86 0.09 12.36 6.48
CA ALA A 86 0.56 12.75 5.16
C ALA A 86 1.77 11.90 4.75
N SER A 87 2.77 11.86 5.62
CA SER A 87 4.01 11.10 5.46
C SER A 87 4.62 10.81 6.83
N ILE A 88 5.43 9.74 6.88
CA ILE A 88 6.24 9.40 8.05
C ILE A 88 7.69 9.37 7.57
N THR A 89 8.53 10.22 8.15
CA THR A 89 9.96 10.28 7.86
C THR A 89 10.70 9.55 8.97
N ILE A 90 11.51 8.55 8.60
CA ILE A 90 12.40 7.85 9.52
C ILE A 90 13.81 8.38 9.29
N ALA A 91 14.35 9.12 10.26
CA ALA A 91 15.71 9.68 10.19
C ALA A 91 16.77 8.57 10.15
N PRO A 92 18.01 8.83 9.67
CA PRO A 92 19.09 7.84 9.64
C PRO A 92 19.33 7.16 10.99
N GLY A 93 19.68 5.87 10.96
CA GLY A 93 19.97 5.10 12.17
C GLY A 93 21.41 5.26 12.63
N THR A 94 21.61 5.23 13.95
CA THR A 94 22.95 5.17 14.53
C THR A 94 23.52 3.76 14.37
N ARG A 95 24.63 3.62 13.63
CA ARG A 95 25.29 2.32 13.41
C ARG A 95 25.74 1.73 14.74
N GLY A 96 25.35 0.47 15.02
CA GLY A 96 25.66 -0.22 16.27
C GLY A 96 24.66 -0.02 17.41
N ALA A 97 23.61 0.78 17.20
CA ALA A 97 22.52 0.89 18.18
C ALA A 97 21.71 -0.41 18.25
N GLN A 98 21.41 -0.84 19.48
CA GLN A 98 20.59 -2.02 19.77
C GLN A 98 19.18 -1.65 20.28
N ALA A 99 18.88 -0.35 20.40
CA ALA A 99 17.61 0.16 20.89
C ALA A 99 16.86 0.91 19.78
N LEU A 100 15.52 0.84 19.84
CA LEU A 100 14.64 1.69 19.04
C LEU A 100 14.75 3.12 19.58
N ASP A 101 15.10 4.06 18.71
CA ASP A 101 15.07 5.49 18.99
C ASP A 101 13.78 6.08 18.37
N PRO A 102 12.75 6.39 19.20
CA PRO A 102 11.48 6.91 18.72
C PRO A 102 11.59 8.30 18.10
N ASP A 103 12.59 9.10 18.50
CA ASP A 103 12.77 10.48 18.04
C ASP A 103 13.16 10.54 16.55
N ARG A 104 13.56 9.39 15.98
CA ARG A 104 13.80 9.25 14.54
C ARG A 104 12.52 9.23 13.71
N VAL A 105 11.35 9.03 14.32
CA VAL A 105 10.08 8.94 13.61
C VAL A 105 9.38 10.29 13.65
N GLN A 106 9.45 11.01 12.53
CA GLN A 106 8.74 12.28 12.36
C GLN A 106 7.46 12.05 11.56
N VAL A 107 6.32 12.41 12.15
CA VAL A 107 5.00 12.26 11.51
C VAL A 107 4.53 13.61 10.97
N SER A 108 4.30 13.68 9.67
CA SER A 108 3.63 14.82 9.03
C SER A 108 2.13 14.54 8.95
N TRP A 109 1.32 15.44 9.50
CA TRP A 109 -0.14 15.32 9.55
C TRP A 109 -0.79 16.12 8.41
N ARG A 110 -1.92 15.65 7.87
CA ARG A 110 -2.67 16.31 6.78
C ARG A 110 -3.60 17.44 7.25
N LEU A 111 -3.31 18.10 8.38
CA LEU A 111 -4.17 19.15 8.94
C LEU A 111 -4.39 20.32 7.98
#